data_AF-A0A271LBM9-F1
#
_entry.id   AF-A0A271LBM9-F1
#
_cell.length_a   1.000
_cell.length_b   1.000
_cell.length_c   1.000
_cell.angle_alpha   90.00
_cell.angle_beta   90.00
_cell.angle_gamma   90.00
#
_symmetry.space_group_name_H-M   'P 1'
#
loop_
_entity.id
_entity.type
_entity.pdbx_description
1 polymer ?
#
loop_
_entity_poly.entity_id
_entity_poly.type
_entity_poly.pdbx_seq_one_letter_code
_entity_poly.pdbx_strand_id
1 'polypeptide(L)' 'MSTVKKSARILETKNGEDANAFWRSTAKRILVQLFESGIAPGLAEQEVGTLLHAVLGDIAARSAATRATNDC' A
#
# COMPACT_ATOMS: atom_id res chain seq x y z
N MET A 1 -13.36 -2.98 10.59
CA MET A 1 -12.64 -1.94 9.83
C MET A 1 -11.37 -2.55 9.26
N SER A 2 -11.34 -2.87 7.97
CA SER A 2 -10.22 -3.58 7.33
C SER A 2 -8.96 -2.70 7.32
N THR A 3 -7.83 -3.30 7.70
CA THR A 3 -6.49 -2.68 7.86
C THR A 3 -6.10 -1.77 6.68
N VAL A 4 -6.52 -2.13 5.46
CA VAL A 4 -6.27 -1.40 4.22
C VAL A 4 -6.79 0.05 4.25
N LYS A 5 -8.03 0.27 4.73
CA LYS A 5 -8.62 1.64 4.81
C LYS A 5 -7.84 2.54 5.77
N LYS A 6 -7.28 1.98 6.84
CA LYS A 6 -6.53 2.73 7.84
C LYS A 6 -5.16 3.15 7.30
N SER A 7 -4.47 2.24 6.61
CA SER A 7 -3.18 2.53 5.96
C SER A 7 -3.32 3.57 4.86
N ALA A 8 -4.40 3.51 4.10
CA ALA A 8 -4.58 4.43 2.99
C ALA A 8 -4.99 5.85 3.42
N ARG A 9 -5.67 6.02 4.57
CA ARG A 9 -5.95 7.33 5.18
C ARG A 9 -4.69 8.00 5.75
N ILE A 10 -3.77 7.20 6.30
CA ILE A 10 -2.43 7.69 6.71
C ILE A 10 -1.64 8.19 5.49
N LEU A 11 -1.90 7.61 4.32
CA LEU A 11 -1.27 8.07 3.08
C LEU A 11 -1.84 9.38 2.55
N GLU A 12 -3.15 9.58 2.63
CA GLU A 12 -3.77 10.85 2.24
C GLU A 12 -3.24 12.03 3.07
N THR A 13 -2.70 11.76 4.26
CA THR A 13 -2.13 12.77 5.16
C THR A 13 -0.61 12.95 5.02
N LYS A 14 0.08 12.08 4.26
CA LYS A 14 1.53 12.16 4.01
C LYS A 14 1.77 12.50 2.53
N ASN A 15 2.36 13.65 2.28
CA ASN A 15 2.63 14.10 0.91
C ASN A 15 3.59 13.12 0.18
N GLY A 16 3.49 13.04 -1.15
CA GLY A 16 3.92 11.89 -1.98
C GLY A 16 5.28 11.22 -1.69
N GLU A 17 6.30 11.96 -1.26
CA GLU A 17 7.62 11.38 -0.95
C GLU A 17 7.64 10.62 0.40
N ASP A 18 7.00 11.19 1.44
CA ASP A 18 6.88 10.57 2.76
C ASP A 18 5.99 9.32 2.73
N ALA A 19 4.94 9.37 1.91
CA ALA A 19 4.06 8.23 1.65
C ALA A 19 4.83 7.09 0.97
N ASN A 20 5.67 7.42 0.00
CA ASN A 20 6.50 6.44 -0.71
C ASN A 20 7.54 5.81 0.22
N ALA A 21 8.23 6.61 1.04
CA ALA A 21 9.19 6.12 2.03
C ALA A 21 8.54 5.19 3.06
N PHE A 22 7.34 5.54 3.54
CA PHE A 22 6.56 4.71 4.46
C PHE A 22 6.19 3.35 3.84
N TRP A 23 5.71 3.32 2.59
CA TRP A 23 5.38 2.05 1.92
C TRP A 23 6.59 1.21 1.59
N ARG A 24 7.71 1.82 1.16
CA ARG A 24 8.96 1.06 0.93
C ARG A 24 9.46 0.41 2.22
N SER A 25 9.38 1.11 3.35
CA SER A 25 9.72 0.56 4.67
C SER A 25 8.77 -0.56 5.09
N THR A 26 7.46 -0.37 4.88
CA THR A 26 6.44 -1.38 5.19
C THR A 26 6.61 -2.64 4.35
N ALA A 27 6.81 -2.50 3.04
CA ALA A 27 7.04 -3.63 2.13
C ALA A 27 8.29 -4.43 2.53
N LYS A 28 9.40 -3.74 2.88
CA LYS A 28 10.61 -4.40 3.39
C LYS A 28 10.34 -5.21 4.66
N ARG A 29 9.59 -4.65 5.62
CA ARG A 29 9.24 -5.37 6.86
C ARG A 29 8.40 -6.61 6.59
N ILE A 30 7.43 -6.51 5.68
CA ILE A 30 6.59 -7.66 5.32
C ILE A 30 7.45 -8.74 4.64
N LEU A 31 8.33 -8.36 3.70
CA LEU A 31 9.25 -9.31 3.07
C LEU A 31 10.11 -10.05 4.09
N VAL A 32 10.71 -9.33 5.04
CA VAL A 32 11.50 -9.94 6.13
C VAL A 32 10.66 -10.93 6.93
N GLN A 33 9.42 -10.58 7.28
CA GLN A 33 8.54 -11.49 8.02
C GLN A 33 8.16 -12.74 7.23
N LEU A 34 7.93 -12.62 5.91
CA LEU A 34 7.63 -13.76 5.06
C LEU A 34 8.85 -14.69 4.94
N PHE A 35 10.06 -14.11 4.83
CA PHE A 35 11.31 -14.86 4.86
C PHE A 35 11.52 -15.60 6.17
N GLU A 36 11.32 -14.94 7.31
CA GLU A 36 11.40 -15.53 8.64
C GLU A 36 10.36 -16.65 8.84
N SER A 37 9.23 -16.57 8.14
CA SER A 37 8.17 -17.58 8.14
C SER A 37 8.48 -18.77 7.22
N GLY A 38 9.63 -18.78 6.54
CA GLY A 38 10.06 -19.86 5.64
C GLY A 38 9.43 -19.78 4.24
N ILE A 39 8.83 -18.65 3.87
CA ILE A 39 8.28 -18.46 2.53
C ILE A 39 9.41 -18.22 1.53
N ALA A 40 9.33 -18.89 0.38
CA ALA A 40 10.31 -18.77 -0.67
C ALA A 40 10.39 -17.32 -1.18
N PRO A 41 11.60 -16.79 -1.46
CA PRO A 41 11.81 -15.41 -1.89
C PRO A 41 10.90 -14.94 -3.01
N GLY A 42 10.78 -15.75 -4.08
CA GLY A 42 9.94 -15.38 -5.23
C GLY A 42 8.45 -15.29 -4.89
N LEU A 43 7.97 -16.14 -3.96
CA LEU A 43 6.57 -16.10 -3.52
C LEU A 43 6.30 -14.90 -2.63
N ALA A 44 7.22 -14.59 -1.70
CA ALA A 44 7.12 -13.43 -0.83
C ALA A 44 7.15 -12.11 -1.62
N GLU A 45 8.04 -12.01 -2.62
CA GLU A 45 8.10 -10.86 -3.52
C GLU A 45 6.82 -10.69 -4.33
N GLN A 46 6.25 -11.80 -4.82
CA GLN A 46 5.00 -11.79 -5.56
C GLN A 46 3.83 -11.33 -4.68
N GLU A 47 3.67 -11.89 -3.47
CA GLU A 47 2.61 -11.52 -2.55
C GLU A 47 2.68 -10.04 -2.13
N VAL A 48 3.89 -9.56 -1.81
CA VAL A 48 4.12 -8.16 -1.45
C VAL A 48 3.89 -7.23 -2.65
N GLY A 49 4.30 -7.66 -3.86
CA GLY A 49 4.05 -6.92 -5.09
C GLY A 49 2.57 -6.80 -5.44
N THR A 50 1.80 -7.88 -5.28
CA THR A 50 0.34 -7.88 -5.46
C THR A 50 -0.34 -6.99 -4.43
N LEU A 51 0.07 -7.06 -3.16
CA LEU A 51 -0.46 -6.20 -2.10
C LEU A 51 -0.19 -4.72 -2.39
N LEU A 52 1.03 -4.36 -2.81
CA LEU A 52 1.39 -2.99 -3.13
C LEU A 52 0.58 -2.46 -4.32
N HIS A 53 0.43 -3.24 -5.39
CA HIS A 53 -0.40 -2.86 -6.54
C HIS A 53 -1.86 -2.63 -6.14
N ALA A 54 -2.43 -3.51 -5.30
CA ALA A 54 -3.80 -3.36 -4.83
C ALA A 54 -3.98 -2.08 -4.01
N VAL A 55 -3.03 -1.75 -3.14
CA VAL A 55 -3.04 -0.52 -2.33
C VAL A 55 -2.93 0.72 -3.21
N LEU A 56 -2.01 0.73 -4.18
CA LEU A 56 -1.86 1.85 -5.12
C LEU A 56 -3.11 2.03 -5.99
N GLY A 57 -3.71 0.92 -6.43
CA GLY A 57 -4.98 0.92 -7.16
C GLY A 57 -6.14 1.50 -6.33
N ASP A 58 -6.26 1.11 -5.06
CA ASP A 58 -7.28 1.66 -4.14
C ASP A 58 -7.09 3.16 -3.90
N ILE A 59 -5.84 3.62 -3.72
CA ILE A 59 -5.54 5.05 -3.58
C ILE A 59 -5.90 5.83 -4.86
N ALA A 60 -5.55 5.30 -6.03
CA ALA A 60 -5.88 5.92 -7.30
C ALA A 60 -7.40 5.99 -7.53
N ALA A 61 -8.13 4.91 -7.20
CA ALA A 61 -9.58 4.86 -7.29
C ALA A 61 -10.26 5.85 -6.34
N ARG A 62 -9.79 5.95 -5.08
CA ARG A 62 -10.32 6.96 -4.14
C ARG A 62 -10.00 8.38 -4.57
N SER A 63 -8.79 8.63 -5.09
CA SER A 63 -8.41 9.95 -5.59
C SER A 63 -9.29 10.36 -6.79
N ALA A 64 -9.63 9.42 -7.66
CA ALA A 64 -10.56 9.63 -8.76
C ALA A 64 -12.00 9.90 -8.26
N ALA A 65 -12.45 9.17 -7.24
CA ALA A 65 -13.77 9.40 -6.62
C ALA A 65 -13.86 10.77 -5.94
N THR A 66 -12.82 11.21 -5.23
CA THR A 66 -12.75 12.55 -4.61
C THR A 66 -12.74 13.68 -5.66
N ARG A 67 -12.13 13.45 -6.83
CA ARG A 67 -12.21 14.41 -7.95
C ARG A 67 -13.59 14.47 -8.56
N ALA A 68 -14.27 13.33 -8.72
CA ALA A 68 -15.63 13.29 -9.26
C ALA A 68 -16.67 13.99 -8.36
N THR A 69 -16.44 14.07 -7.05
CA THR A 69 -17.32 14.79 -6.11
C THR A 69 -17.04 16.29 -5.99
N ASN A 70 -15.87 16.78 -6.45
CA ASN A 70 -15.51 18.20 -6.42
C ASN A 70 -15.77 18.92 -7.76
N ASP A 71 -16.31 18.20 -8.76
CA ASP A 71 -16.68 18.72 -10.08
C ASP A 71 -18.21 18.96 -10.21
N CYS A 72 -18.91 19.15 -9.09
CA CYS A 72 -20.34 19.54 -9.03
C CYS A 72 -20.53 20.79 -8.18
#